data_AF-A0AAV5IV03-F1
#
_entry.id   AF-A0AAV5IV03-F1
#
_cell.length_a   1.000
_cell.length_b   1.000
_cell.length_c   1.000
_cell.angle_alpha   90.00
_cell.angle_beta   90.00
_cell.angle_gamma   90.00
#
_symmetry.space_group_name_H-M   'P 1'
#
loop_
_entity.id
_entity.type
_entity.pdbx_description
1 polymer ?
#
loop_
_entity_poly.entity_id
_entity_poly.type
_entity_poly.pdbx_seq_one_letter_code
_entity_poly.pdbx_strand_id
1 'polypeptide(L)'
;MDVETQLRGQVLSANSIQILKPTTHCRIPTKDNLMKRGMNGQGNEKCVLCDLEAESVEHLFFKCNVSWSIWASCYGWWDLKVAAHSKGWPHLEQHIGMISTGLVKEMWTVVWFATMWSIWIWRNQKIFKDGADTREQVVELIKFRSFYWCKTALCLDLVQDKWRSKPTEGYMRMQQRV
;
A
#
# COMPACT_ATOMS: atom_id res chain seq x y z
N MET A 1 26.03 0.41 20.01
CA MET A 1 24.59 0.42 19.65
C MET A 1 24.51 0.70 18.17
N ASP A 2 24.12 -0.30 17.40
CA ASP A 2 24.30 -0.37 15.95
C ASP A 2 23.22 0.41 15.19
N VAL A 3 23.65 1.12 14.13
CA VAL A 3 22.82 1.91 13.21
C VAL A 3 21.72 1.04 12.57
N GLU A 4 21.97 -0.27 12.47
CA GLU A 4 21.01 -1.26 11.96
C GLU A 4 19.79 -1.43 12.89
N THR A 5 19.96 -1.31 14.20
CA THR A 5 18.85 -1.35 15.18
C THR A 5 17.99 -0.09 15.09
N GLN A 6 18.57 1.04 14.69
CA GLN A 6 17.87 2.32 14.51
C GLN A 6 17.06 2.36 13.21
N LEU A 7 17.45 1.58 12.19
CA LEU A 7 16.72 1.43 10.92
C LEU A 7 15.59 0.40 11.01
N ARG A 8 15.77 -0.69 11.77
CA ARG A 8 14.73 -1.74 11.96
C ARG A 8 13.46 -1.22 12.64
N GLY A 9 13.57 -0.20 13.49
CA GLY A 9 12.42 0.49 14.07
C GLY A 9 11.64 1.35 13.08
N GLN A 10 12.23 1.79 11.96
CA GLN A 10 11.63 2.83 11.12
C GLN A 10 10.54 2.34 10.15
N VAL A 11 10.60 1.09 9.69
CA VAL A 11 9.63 0.58 8.70
C VAL A 11 8.21 0.49 9.29
N LEU A 12 8.09 0.27 10.60
CA LEU A 12 6.82 0.20 11.34
C LEU A 12 6.70 1.25 12.47
N SER A 13 7.64 2.20 12.58
CA SER A 13 7.50 3.30 13.54
C SER A 13 6.33 4.21 13.20
N ALA A 14 5.86 4.93 14.22
CA ALA A 14 4.82 5.96 14.16
C ALA A 14 4.94 6.96 12.98
N ASN A 15 6.10 7.10 12.34
CA ASN A 15 6.31 7.97 11.19
C ASN A 15 5.67 7.47 9.88
N SER A 16 5.57 6.15 9.64
CA SER A 16 4.86 5.59 8.48
C SER A 16 3.34 5.79 8.60
N ILE A 17 2.84 5.80 9.84
CA ILE A 17 1.43 6.01 10.20
C ILE A 17 1.05 7.51 10.15
N GLN A 18 2.01 8.42 10.34
CA GLN A 18 1.78 9.87 10.29
C GLN A 18 1.35 10.40 8.92
N ILE A 19 1.62 9.68 7.83
CA ILE A 19 1.23 10.11 6.47
C ILE A 19 -0.31 10.21 6.33
N LEU A 20 -1.05 9.46 7.15
CA LEU A 20 -2.51 9.34 7.10
C LEU A 20 -3.24 10.08 8.22
N LYS A 21 -2.51 10.68 9.17
CA LYS A 21 -3.15 11.53 10.18
C LYS A 21 -3.60 12.84 9.50
N PRO A 22 -4.82 13.35 9.78
CA PRO A 22 -5.24 14.67 9.32
C PRO A 22 -4.43 15.72 10.08
N THR A 23 -3.20 15.97 9.63
CA THR A 23 -2.45 17.16 9.99
C THR A 23 -2.86 18.29 9.05
N THR A 24 -2.71 19.53 9.49
CA THR A 24 -2.96 20.75 8.71
C THR A 24 -2.28 20.76 7.34
N HIS A 25 -1.25 19.93 7.16
CA HIS A 25 -0.66 19.58 5.87
C HIS A 25 -0.77 18.07 5.62
N CYS A 26 -1.79 17.66 4.88
CA CYS A 26 -1.88 16.30 4.36
C CYS A 26 -0.66 16.05 3.45
N ARG A 27 0.23 15.12 3.83
CA ARG A 27 1.60 15.03 3.24
C ARG A 27 1.60 14.54 1.79
N ILE A 28 0.59 13.77 1.39
CA ILE A 28 0.49 13.18 0.06
C ILE A 28 0.11 14.27 -0.97
N PRO A 29 0.93 14.52 -2.01
CA PRO A 29 0.67 15.56 -3.01
C PRO A 29 -0.33 15.11 -4.08
N THR A 30 -1.55 14.78 -3.64
CA THR A 30 -2.72 14.67 -4.52
C THR A 30 -3.09 16.03 -5.10
N LYS A 31 -3.80 16.07 -6.23
CA LYS A 31 -4.14 17.34 -6.90
C LYS A 31 -4.89 18.29 -5.95
N ASP A 32 -5.85 17.79 -5.16
CA ASP A 32 -6.54 18.61 -4.16
C ASP A 32 -5.60 19.22 -3.11
N ASN A 33 -4.62 18.45 -2.62
CA ASN A 33 -3.64 18.92 -1.63
C ASN A 33 -2.64 19.90 -2.24
N LEU A 34 -2.30 19.76 -3.52
CA LEU A 34 -1.46 20.72 -4.24
C LEU A 34 -2.20 22.06 -4.42
N MET A 35 -3.49 22.03 -4.79
CA MET A 35 -4.32 23.24 -4.88
C MET A 35 -4.45 23.95 -3.53
N LYS A 36 -4.68 23.20 -2.44
CA LYS A 36 -4.70 23.75 -1.07
C LYS A 36 -3.38 24.42 -0.65
N ARG A 37 -2.26 24.07 -1.30
CA ARG A 37 -0.93 24.66 -1.09
C ARG A 37 -0.63 25.81 -2.06
N GLY A 38 -1.59 26.25 -2.85
CA GLY A 38 -1.41 27.31 -3.86
C GLY A 38 -0.65 26.86 -5.12
N MET A 39 -0.40 25.56 -5.28
CA MET A 39 0.21 25.00 -6.48
C MET A 39 -0.87 24.67 -7.52
N ASN A 40 -1.49 25.73 -8.06
CA ASN A 40 -2.50 25.62 -9.11
C ASN A 40 -1.84 25.34 -10.46
N GLY A 41 -1.62 24.07 -10.78
CA GLY A 41 -1.23 23.67 -12.13
C GLY A 41 -2.36 23.93 -13.13
N GLN A 42 -2.05 24.21 -14.40
CA GLN A 42 -3.02 24.40 -15.49
C GLN A 42 -3.71 23.08 -15.95
N GLY A 43 -3.80 22.08 -15.08
CA GLY A 43 -4.20 20.72 -15.42
C GLY A 43 -5.57 20.31 -14.90
N ASN A 44 -6.18 19.32 -15.57
CA ASN A 44 -7.42 18.66 -15.15
C ASN A 44 -7.32 18.16 -13.69
N GLU A 45 -8.31 18.52 -12.85
CA GLU A 45 -8.39 18.11 -11.43
C GLU A 45 -8.72 16.62 -11.24
N LYS A 46 -9.18 15.95 -12.30
CA LYS A 46 -9.59 14.54 -12.24
C LYS A 46 -8.40 13.61 -11.90
N CYS A 47 -8.72 12.52 -11.24
CA CYS A 47 -7.80 11.44 -10.93
C CYS A 47 -7.20 10.88 -12.22
N VAL A 48 -5.87 10.84 -12.30
CA VAL A 48 -5.16 10.35 -13.50
C VAL A 48 -5.35 8.85 -13.73
N LEU A 49 -5.79 8.10 -12.72
CA LEU A 49 -6.02 6.66 -12.85
C LEU A 49 -7.33 6.36 -13.59
N CYS A 50 -8.43 7.02 -13.21
CA CYS A 50 -9.77 6.74 -13.76
C CYS A 50 -10.30 7.81 -14.72
N ASP A 51 -9.81 9.06 -14.62
CA ASP A 51 -10.30 10.24 -15.35
C ASP A 51 -11.81 10.53 -15.18
N LEU A 52 -12.39 10.13 -14.04
CA LEU A 52 -13.82 10.31 -13.74
C LEU A 52 -14.10 11.38 -12.68
N GLU A 53 -13.45 11.29 -11.51
CA GLU A 53 -13.70 12.19 -10.37
C GLU A 53 -12.43 12.98 -9.99
N ALA A 54 -12.60 14.08 -9.25
CA ALA A 54 -11.49 14.88 -8.73
C ALA A 54 -10.54 14.05 -7.84
N GLU A 55 -9.24 14.25 -8.02
CA GLU A 55 -8.23 13.50 -7.27
C GLU A 55 -8.09 14.03 -5.84
N SER A 56 -8.42 13.17 -4.88
CA SER A 56 -8.12 13.34 -3.45
C SER A 56 -7.44 12.09 -2.90
N VAL A 57 -6.88 12.14 -1.69
CA VAL A 57 -6.32 10.96 -1.02
C VAL A 57 -7.38 9.86 -0.89
N GLU A 58 -8.60 10.22 -0.47
CA GLU A 58 -9.69 9.26 -0.35
C GLU A 58 -10.07 8.63 -1.69
N HIS A 59 -10.20 9.46 -2.74
CA HIS A 59 -10.54 8.94 -4.05
C HIS A 59 -9.43 8.06 -4.59
N LEU A 60 -8.18 8.55 -4.62
CA LEU A 60 -7.04 7.85 -5.19
C LEU A 60 -6.85 6.46 -4.60
N PHE A 61 -6.95 6.31 -3.28
CA PHE A 61 -6.66 5.03 -2.64
C PHE A 61 -7.88 4.12 -2.42
N PHE A 62 -9.08 4.69 -2.22
CA PHE A 62 -10.21 3.91 -1.69
C PHE A 62 -11.50 3.99 -2.50
N LYS A 63 -11.75 5.08 -3.25
CA LYS A 63 -13.00 5.22 -4.05
C LYS A 63 -12.80 5.03 -5.54
N CYS A 64 -11.60 5.27 -6.05
CA CYS A 64 -11.26 5.11 -7.46
C CYS A 64 -11.52 3.66 -7.87
N ASN A 65 -12.38 3.46 -8.87
CA ASN A 65 -12.71 2.14 -9.42
C ASN A 65 -11.46 1.38 -9.89
N VAL A 66 -10.47 2.09 -10.43
CA VAL A 66 -9.19 1.49 -10.85
C VAL A 66 -8.40 1.02 -9.63
N SER A 67 -8.26 1.84 -8.59
CA SER A 67 -7.59 1.42 -7.35
C SER A 67 -8.32 0.30 -6.62
N TRP A 68 -9.67 0.32 -6.62
CA TRP A 68 -10.49 -0.76 -6.08
C TRP A 68 -10.22 -2.09 -6.81
N SER A 69 -10.04 -2.09 -8.13
CA SER A 69 -9.69 -3.31 -8.87
C SER A 69 -8.33 -3.91 -8.46
N ILE A 70 -7.38 -3.06 -8.03
CA ILE A 70 -6.11 -3.50 -7.46
C ILE A 70 -6.33 -4.13 -6.09
N TRP A 71 -7.08 -3.46 -5.20
CA TRP A 71 -7.45 -4.00 -3.90
C TRP A 71 -8.17 -5.34 -4.00
N ALA A 72 -9.16 -5.46 -4.88
CA ALA A 72 -9.87 -6.70 -5.16
C ALA A 72 -8.93 -7.83 -5.59
N SER A 73 -7.92 -7.52 -6.42
CA SER A 73 -6.89 -8.48 -6.82
C SER A 73 -6.03 -8.93 -5.63
N CYS A 74 -5.68 -8.02 -4.72
CA CYS A 74 -4.97 -8.35 -3.48
C CYS A 74 -5.79 -9.24 -2.54
N TYR A 75 -7.09 -8.98 -2.38
CA TYR A 75 -7.96 -9.85 -1.57
C TYR A 75 -8.12 -11.22 -2.19
N GLY A 76 -8.33 -11.30 -3.52
CA GLY A 76 -8.38 -12.56 -4.23
C GLY A 76 -7.09 -13.37 -4.10
N TRP A 77 -5.92 -12.71 -4.13
CA TRP A 77 -4.62 -13.35 -3.88
C TRP A 77 -4.48 -13.92 -2.46
N TRP A 78 -5.22 -13.39 -1.48
CA TRP A 78 -5.25 -13.87 -0.09
C TRP A 78 -6.44 -14.78 0.21
N ASP A 79 -7.20 -15.23 -0.81
CA ASP A 79 -8.42 -16.02 -0.68
C ASP A 79 -9.51 -15.34 0.20
N LEU A 80 -9.50 -14.00 0.26
CA LEU A 80 -10.46 -13.21 1.03
C LEU A 80 -11.60 -12.70 0.14
N LYS A 81 -12.84 -12.90 0.60
CA LYS A 81 -14.04 -12.33 -0.03
C LYS A 81 -14.45 -11.06 0.70
N VAL A 82 -14.41 -9.93 0.01
CA VAL A 82 -14.63 -8.60 0.62
C VAL A 82 -15.64 -7.80 -0.22
N ALA A 83 -16.62 -7.19 0.45
CA ALA A 83 -17.51 -6.20 -0.16
C ALA A 83 -16.82 -4.81 -0.16
N ALA A 84 -17.28 -3.90 -1.04
CA ALA A 84 -16.68 -2.57 -1.23
C ALA A 84 -16.34 -1.85 0.09
N HIS A 85 -15.19 -1.18 0.12
CA HIS A 85 -14.63 -0.63 1.36
C HIS A 85 -15.34 0.61 1.91
N SER A 86 -15.13 0.80 3.21
CA SER A 86 -15.25 2.08 3.91
C SER A 86 -14.12 3.07 3.56
N LYS A 87 -14.29 4.34 3.94
CA LYS A 87 -13.39 5.46 3.59
C LYS A 87 -12.17 5.54 4.53
N GLY A 88 -10.99 5.89 4.01
CA GLY A 88 -9.88 6.48 4.80
C GLY A 88 -9.25 5.55 5.86
N TRP A 89 -8.93 6.07 7.05
CA TRP A 89 -8.33 5.30 8.16
C TRP A 89 -9.13 4.05 8.58
N PRO A 90 -10.48 4.07 8.64
CA PRO A 90 -11.31 2.88 8.79
C PRO A 90 -10.97 1.73 7.82
N HIS A 91 -10.39 2.03 6.65
CA HIS A 91 -9.94 1.02 5.71
C HIS A 91 -8.83 0.14 6.27
N LEU A 92 -7.85 0.72 6.97
CA LEU A 92 -6.75 -0.06 7.59
C LEU A 92 -7.29 -0.96 8.70
N GLU A 93 -8.17 -0.43 9.54
CA GLU A 93 -8.81 -1.19 10.63
C GLU A 93 -9.65 -2.35 10.07
N GLN A 94 -10.45 -2.08 9.04
CA GLN A 94 -11.22 -3.10 8.33
C GLN A 94 -10.29 -4.15 7.71
N HIS A 95 -9.23 -3.73 7.01
CA HIS A 95 -8.27 -4.62 6.37
C HIS A 95 -7.58 -5.53 7.38
N ILE A 96 -6.98 -4.94 8.42
CA ILE A 96 -6.29 -5.69 9.48
C ILE A 96 -7.26 -6.60 10.24
N GLY A 97 -8.51 -6.17 10.42
CA GLY A 97 -9.56 -6.94 11.09
C GLY A 97 -10.02 -8.20 10.36
N MET A 98 -9.70 -8.35 9.07
CA MET A 98 -9.99 -9.58 8.30
C MET A 98 -9.17 -10.78 8.76
N ILE A 99 -8.05 -10.54 9.45
CA ILE A 99 -7.16 -11.59 9.96
C ILE A 99 -7.05 -11.44 11.48
N SER A 100 -7.34 -12.53 12.19
CA SER A 100 -7.51 -12.54 13.63
C SER A 100 -6.29 -11.98 14.37
N THR A 101 -5.17 -12.71 14.42
CA THR A 101 -3.97 -12.34 15.18
C THR A 101 -2.70 -13.03 14.66
N GLY A 102 -1.54 -12.58 15.16
CA GLY A 102 -0.25 -13.24 14.93
C GLY A 102 0.48 -12.79 13.66
N LEU A 103 1.45 -13.60 13.24
CA LEU A 103 2.38 -13.24 12.17
C LEU A 103 1.70 -12.99 10.82
N VAL A 104 0.64 -13.75 10.49
CA VAL A 104 -0.17 -13.53 9.29
C VAL A 104 -0.73 -12.12 9.26
N LYS A 105 -1.18 -11.60 10.40
CA LYS A 105 -1.72 -10.25 10.53
C LYS A 105 -0.66 -9.18 10.28
N GLU A 106 0.57 -9.40 10.75
CA GLU A 106 1.72 -8.53 10.47
C GLU A 106 2.04 -8.52 8.96
N MET A 107 2.11 -9.70 8.34
CA MET A 107 2.32 -9.85 6.89
C MET A 107 1.21 -9.18 6.08
N TRP A 108 -0.03 -9.33 6.51
CA TRP A 108 -1.20 -8.72 5.87
C TRP A 108 -1.22 -7.20 5.99
N THR A 109 -0.73 -6.68 7.12
CA THR A 109 -0.50 -5.24 7.31
C THR A 109 0.57 -4.73 6.34
N VAL A 110 1.64 -5.50 6.11
CA VAL A 110 2.67 -5.15 5.10
C VAL A 110 2.08 -5.10 3.69
N VAL A 111 1.18 -6.02 3.33
CA VAL A 111 0.48 -5.99 2.04
C VAL A 111 -0.31 -4.71 1.87
N TRP A 112 -1.00 -4.24 2.91
CA TRP A 112 -1.72 -2.96 2.87
C TRP A 112 -0.81 -1.79 2.48
N PHE A 113 0.33 -1.65 3.16
CA PHE A 113 1.29 -0.58 2.88
C PHE A 113 1.89 -0.73 1.48
N ALA A 114 2.19 -1.96 1.05
CA ALA A 114 2.71 -2.23 -0.28
C ALA A 114 1.70 -1.82 -1.37
N THR A 115 0.40 -2.07 -1.16
CA THR A 115 -0.66 -1.64 -2.08
C THR A 115 -0.75 -0.13 -2.17
N MET A 116 -0.83 0.57 -1.04
CA MET A 116 -0.87 2.04 -1.00
C MET A 116 0.34 2.66 -1.71
N TRP A 117 1.55 2.16 -1.40
CA TRP A 117 2.77 2.64 -2.02
C TRP A 117 2.78 2.39 -3.54
N SER A 118 2.32 1.22 -3.98
CA SER A 118 2.32 0.85 -5.39
C SER A 118 1.33 1.69 -6.20
N ILE A 119 0.13 1.94 -5.67
CA ILE A 119 -0.86 2.83 -6.28
C ILE A 119 -0.29 4.25 -6.41
N TRP A 120 0.37 4.74 -5.36
CA TRP A 120 0.99 6.07 -5.36
C TRP A 120 2.08 6.21 -6.43
N ILE A 121 2.98 5.22 -6.52
CA ILE A 121 4.04 5.20 -7.54
C ILE A 121 3.43 5.12 -8.95
N TRP A 122 2.42 4.28 -9.14
CA TRP A 122 1.76 4.11 -10.43
C TRP A 122 1.06 5.39 -10.90
N ARG A 123 0.36 6.07 -9.98
CA ARG A 123 -0.21 7.41 -10.20
C ARG A 123 0.87 8.40 -10.65
N ASN A 124 2.03 8.42 -10.01
CA ASN A 124 3.10 9.34 -10.38
C ASN A 124 3.75 9.00 -11.72
N GLN A 125 3.92 7.71 -12.06
CA GLN A 125 4.39 7.31 -13.39
C GLN A 125 3.45 7.84 -14.48
N LYS A 126 2.13 7.71 -14.30
CA LYS A 126 1.15 8.25 -15.25
C LYS A 126 1.22 9.78 -15.45
N ILE A 127 1.76 10.52 -14.49
CA ILE A 127 1.90 11.98 -14.58
C ILE A 127 3.22 12.39 -15.22
N PHE A 128 4.30 11.68 -14.90
CA PHE A 128 5.67 12.14 -15.18
C PHE A 128 6.44 11.30 -16.21
N LYS A 129 5.90 10.15 -16.65
CA LYS A 129 6.58 9.25 -17.58
C LYS A 129 5.67 8.86 -18.74
N ASP A 130 6.27 8.75 -19.92
CA ASP A 130 5.62 8.13 -21.08
C ASP A 130 5.62 6.61 -20.91
N GLY A 131 4.43 6.03 -20.81
CA GLY A 131 4.23 4.63 -20.49
C GLY A 131 4.00 4.41 -18.99
N ALA A 132 2.82 3.89 -18.66
CA ALA A 132 2.47 3.50 -17.30
C ALA A 132 2.26 2.00 -17.24
N ASP A 133 2.65 1.40 -16.11
CA ASP A 133 2.44 -0.01 -15.83
C ASP A 133 0.95 -0.39 -16.05
N THR A 134 0.68 -1.62 -16.47
CA THR A 134 -0.69 -2.15 -16.45
C THR A 134 -1.12 -2.45 -15.03
N ARG A 135 -2.43 -2.61 -14.81
CA ARG A 135 -2.98 -2.99 -13.50
C ARG A 135 -2.35 -4.29 -12.99
N GLU A 136 -2.17 -5.27 -13.87
CA GLU A 136 -1.58 -6.57 -13.57
C GLU A 136 -0.12 -6.41 -13.14
N GLN A 137 0.65 -5.57 -13.83
CA GLN A 137 2.02 -5.25 -13.44
C GLN A 137 2.08 -4.57 -12.06
N VAL A 138 1.14 -3.68 -11.75
CA VAL A 138 1.03 -3.06 -10.41
C VAL A 138 0.74 -4.10 -9.33
N VAL A 139 -0.19 -5.04 -9.59
CA VAL A 139 -0.47 -6.14 -8.65
C VAL A 139 0.76 -7.00 -8.43
N GLU A 140 1.51 -7.30 -9.48
CA GLU A 140 2.75 -8.06 -9.35
C GLU A 140 3.85 -7.31 -8.58
N LEU A 141 3.94 -5.99 -8.74
CA LEU A 141 4.81 -5.15 -7.92
C LEU A 141 4.39 -5.13 -6.46
N ILE A 142 3.08 -5.20 -6.15
CA ILE A 142 2.59 -5.30 -4.76
C ILE A 142 3.07 -6.61 -4.14
N LYS A 143 2.90 -7.74 -4.84
CA LYS A 143 3.37 -9.06 -4.38
C LYS A 143 4.89 -9.03 -4.16
N PHE A 144 5.64 -8.49 -5.10
CA PHE A 144 7.10 -8.37 -5.01
C PHE A 144 7.54 -7.48 -3.83
N ARG A 145 6.98 -6.28 -3.68
CA ARG A 145 7.32 -5.36 -2.59
C ARG A 145 7.00 -5.97 -1.23
N SER A 146 5.79 -6.49 -1.07
CA SER A 146 5.35 -7.10 0.18
C SER A 146 6.19 -8.33 0.55
N PHE A 147 6.66 -9.13 -0.41
CA PHE A 147 7.60 -10.22 -0.17
C PHE A 147 8.89 -9.71 0.50
N TYR A 148 9.57 -8.73 -0.12
CA TYR A 148 10.82 -8.22 0.42
C TYR A 148 10.62 -7.47 1.73
N TRP A 149 9.53 -6.71 1.87
CA TRP A 149 9.22 -5.99 3.10
C TRP A 149 8.90 -6.95 4.24
N CYS A 150 8.18 -8.05 4.01
CA CYS A 150 8.00 -9.08 5.02
C CYS A 150 9.33 -9.75 5.38
N LYS A 151 10.15 -10.11 4.39
CA LYS A 151 11.46 -10.74 4.61
C LYS A 151 12.37 -9.87 5.47
N THR A 152 12.43 -8.55 5.20
CA THR A 152 13.31 -7.63 5.91
C THR A 152 12.71 -7.09 7.20
N ALA A 153 11.48 -6.56 7.18
CA ALA A 153 10.86 -5.89 8.33
C ALA A 153 10.35 -6.88 9.38
N LEU A 154 9.96 -8.09 8.98
CA LEU A 154 9.45 -9.14 9.87
C LEU A 154 10.44 -10.30 10.08
N CYS A 155 11.65 -10.21 9.51
CA CYS A 155 12.69 -11.25 9.59
C CYS A 155 12.17 -12.66 9.22
N LEU A 156 11.41 -12.75 8.13
CA LEU A 156 10.79 -14.01 7.68
C LEU A 156 11.63 -14.70 6.62
N ASP A 157 11.75 -16.01 6.76
CA ASP A 157 12.22 -16.84 5.65
C ASP A 157 11.05 -17.15 4.71
N LEU A 158 11.03 -16.46 3.58
CA LEU A 158 9.99 -16.55 2.57
C LEU A 158 10.59 -17.05 1.25
N VAL A 159 9.85 -17.94 0.59
CA VAL A 159 10.12 -18.37 -0.79
C VAL A 159 9.24 -17.55 -1.74
N GLN A 160 9.87 -16.88 -2.73
CA GLN A 160 9.19 -15.91 -3.58
C GLN A 160 8.03 -16.50 -4.38
N ASP A 161 8.22 -17.69 -4.98
CA ASP A 161 7.17 -18.33 -5.79
C ASP A 161 5.96 -18.72 -4.94
N LYS A 162 6.20 -19.28 -3.74
CA LYS A 162 5.14 -19.60 -2.78
C LYS A 162 4.40 -18.35 -2.33
N TRP A 163 5.13 -17.28 -2.01
CA TRP A 163 4.51 -16.00 -1.66
C TRP A 163 3.63 -15.48 -2.81
N ARG A 164 4.17 -15.47 -4.03
CA ARG A 164 3.50 -14.98 -5.24
C ARG A 164 2.21 -15.74 -5.55
N SER A 165 2.16 -17.06 -5.29
CA SER A 165 0.98 -17.88 -5.50
C SER A 165 0.01 -17.85 -4.32
N LYS A 166 0.49 -18.09 -3.10
CA LYS A 166 -0.32 -18.22 -1.89
C LYS A 166 0.47 -17.84 -0.62
N PRO A 167 0.34 -16.59 -0.14
CA PRO A 167 1.23 -16.01 0.88
C PRO A 167 1.01 -16.59 2.28
N THR A 168 -0.08 -17.33 2.49
CA THR A 168 -0.40 -17.99 3.76
C THR A 168 0.30 -19.33 3.96
N GLU A 169 1.08 -19.81 2.97
CA GLU A 169 1.77 -21.10 3.04
C GLU A 169 3.25 -20.98 3.47
N GLY A 170 3.63 -21.74 4.49
CA GLY A 170 5.03 -22.18 4.70
C GLY A 170 6.05 -21.10 5.07
N TYR A 171 5.67 -20.08 5.84
CA TYR A 171 6.58 -19.07 6.38
C TYR A 171 6.95 -19.36 7.84
N MET A 172 8.19 -19.03 8.23
CA MET A 172 8.67 -19.10 9.62
C MET A 172 9.53 -17.89 9.96
N ARG A 173 9.56 -17.49 11.24
CA ARG A 173 10.53 -16.48 11.70
C ARG A 173 11.92 -17.07 11.62
N MET A 174 12.86 -16.33 11.04
CA MET A 174 14.28 -16.65 11.16
C MET A 174 14.60 -16.58 12.65
N GLN A 175 14.83 -17.74 13.29
CA GLN A 175 15.37 -17.75 14.64
C GLN A 175 16.71 -17.03 14.57
N GLN A 176 16.82 -15.90 15.27
CA GLN A 176 18.09 -15.21 15.41
C GLN A 176 19.02 -16.19 16.12
N ARG A 177 19.93 -16.82 15.38
CA ARG A 177 21.08 -17.51 15.95
C ARG A 177 21.92 -16.42 16.60
N VAL A 178 21.76 -16.28 17.91
CA VAL A 178 22.72 -15.60 18.79
C VAL A 178 23.82 -16.59 19.11
#